data_AF-A0A0S8J9B1-F1
#
_entry.id   AF-A0A0S8J9B1-F1
#
_cell.length_a   1.000
_cell.length_b   1.000
_cell.length_c   1.000
_cell.angle_alpha   90.00
_cell.angle_beta   90.00
_cell.angle_gamma   90.00
#
_symmetry.space_group_name_H-M   'P 1'
#
loop_
_entity.id
_entity.type
_entity.pdbx_description
1 polymer ?
#
loop_
_entity_poly.entity_id
_entity_poly.type
_entity_poly.pdbx_seq_one_letter_code
_entity_poly.pdbx_strand_id
1 'polypeptide(L)'
;MNSKRALLVSILCAASWGVGLAHPAAHNLFPTNPFFLPEYCSGYFNDGSASDGCTTALVSGRVTVDGRPLLWKNRDVHGWDQEFVYDDTGLYTFIGMTYAGVTDQNWGGVNEVGFAIGNANAWNLPDHVPGDDDDGIIIKQALQTCVTVDDFEDIMDSTNSTGRTRPAIYEVMDAYGGLALFEAADWFYDRIDVSDSSEVPEGYAVRANFSYNGSSSSHVGQHRHDRAIALIDTVITYNELTEKYIMREVARDLVTPDIDPYPLPWMETQGSYDPGFIEIHDAICRDITTSLFVIQGILPGEDPLLSTMWVMAGEPTHTIATPLWVHAGRVPEVIDGDSTSALCDRVLEIRTTTYDTTLGEDVLDLWSFVDPRGGGLFEWLHPMEDGFLQVTTDSLSNWRNSLPSPASMAALQDTLANKTFRRLQAWAPPIAPTNLIAYAAQGGIHLRWDPVTEDIFGRPLNVLGYKIYSQQMPFEHRDIGEYVAATPNNFYNLGFNFPHQVQYYQVTAFTEDIDVIHTLRILNEYRPWNHVDSTSFGDSKDFH
;
A
#
# COMPACT_ATOMS: atom_id res chain seq x y z
N MET A 1 5.74 -59.07 -8.59
CA MET A 1 6.11 -58.89 -7.17
C MET A 1 5.92 -57.41 -6.86
N ASN A 2 4.69 -56.98 -6.61
CA ASN A 2 4.15 -56.57 -5.28
C ASN A 2 5.13 -55.64 -4.54
N SER A 3 4.81 -54.37 -4.24
CA SER A 3 3.52 -53.88 -3.73
C SER A 3 3.29 -52.38 -4.02
N LYS A 4 2.08 -52.08 -4.50
CA LYS A 4 1.40 -50.78 -4.38
C LYS A 4 0.58 -50.79 -3.09
N ARG A 5 0.50 -49.67 -2.38
CA ARG A 5 -0.59 -49.39 -1.44
C ARG A 5 -1.17 -48.01 -1.74
N ALA A 6 -2.43 -48.03 -2.14
CA ALA A 6 -3.36 -46.91 -2.16
C ALA A 6 -4.23 -46.97 -0.90
N LEU A 7 -4.65 -45.81 -0.38
CA LEU A 7 -5.86 -45.62 0.43
C LEU A 7 -6.18 -44.10 0.34
N LEU A 8 -7.16 -43.66 -0.46
CA LEU A 8 -8.60 -43.51 -0.15
C LEU A 8 -8.89 -42.72 1.14
N VAL A 9 -9.36 -41.47 0.98
CA VAL A 9 -10.36 -40.85 1.87
C VAL A 9 -11.40 -40.15 1.00
N SER A 10 -12.66 -40.44 1.31
CA SER A 10 -13.85 -40.19 0.51
C SER A 10 -14.59 -38.93 0.93
N ILE A 11 -15.19 -38.28 -0.06
CA ILE A 11 -16.23 -37.24 0.05
C ILE A 11 -17.52 -37.85 0.61
N LEU A 12 -18.20 -37.15 1.53
CA LEU A 12 -19.60 -37.38 1.86
C LEU A 12 -20.33 -36.04 2.03
N CYS A 13 -21.25 -35.77 1.09
CA CYS A 13 -22.33 -34.80 1.22
C CYS A 13 -23.48 -35.40 2.03
N ALA A 14 -24.09 -34.61 2.92
CA ALA A 14 -25.48 -34.78 3.33
C ALA A 14 -26.07 -33.40 3.70
N ALA A 15 -27.17 -33.05 3.04
CA ALA A 15 -27.94 -31.83 3.24
C ALA A 15 -29.20 -32.12 4.08
N SER A 16 -29.60 -31.20 4.97
CA SER A 16 -31.00 -30.82 5.21
C SER A 16 -31.17 -29.62 6.16
N TRP A 17 -31.45 -28.44 5.57
CA TRP A 17 -32.45 -27.41 5.89
C TRP A 17 -32.78 -27.02 7.35
N GLY A 18 -32.65 -25.72 7.66
CA GLY A 18 -33.67 -24.99 8.44
C GLY A 18 -33.22 -23.81 9.31
N VAL A 19 -33.65 -22.61 8.91
CA VAL A 19 -33.86 -21.36 9.69
C VAL A 19 -32.64 -20.45 9.88
N GLY A 20 -32.75 -19.24 9.31
CA GLY A 20 -31.69 -18.25 9.23
C GLY A 20 -31.63 -17.27 10.40
N LEU A 21 -30.44 -16.68 10.53
CA LEU A 21 -30.16 -15.37 11.12
C LEU A 21 -28.92 -14.85 10.37
N ALA A 22 -29.00 -13.62 9.87
CA ALA A 22 -27.89 -12.91 9.25
C ALA A 22 -26.88 -12.52 10.35
N HIS A 23 -25.59 -12.82 10.14
CA HIS A 23 -24.48 -12.26 10.90
C HIS A 23 -23.28 -12.01 9.96
N PRO A 24 -22.44 -10.99 10.24
CA PRO A 24 -21.50 -10.42 9.30
C PRO A 24 -20.22 -11.25 9.17
N ALA A 25 -19.52 -11.03 8.05
CA ALA A 25 -18.27 -11.66 7.68
C ALA A 25 -17.21 -11.58 8.79
N ALA A 26 -16.67 -12.75 9.16
CA ALA A 26 -15.45 -12.88 9.93
C ALA A 26 -14.35 -13.35 8.96
N HIS A 27 -13.52 -12.42 8.50
CA HIS A 27 -12.21 -12.74 7.93
C HIS A 27 -11.29 -13.08 9.11
N ASN A 28 -11.12 -14.36 9.40
CA ASN A 28 -10.10 -14.87 10.32
C ASN A 28 -9.99 -16.39 10.18
N LEU A 29 -9.31 -16.86 9.13
CA LEU A 29 -8.84 -18.23 9.02
C LEU A 29 -7.57 -18.29 8.15
N PHE A 30 -6.41 -17.96 8.73
CA PHE A 30 -5.13 -18.47 8.22
C PHE A 30 -4.89 -19.82 8.91
N PRO A 31 -4.82 -20.95 8.17
CA PRO A 31 -4.29 -22.18 8.74
C PRO A 31 -2.78 -22.03 8.87
N THR A 32 -2.27 -22.13 10.11
CA THR A 32 -0.85 -22.32 10.40
C THR A 32 -0.40 -23.67 9.85
N ASN A 33 0.07 -23.70 8.61
CA ASN A 33 0.76 -24.84 8.06
C ASN A 33 2.28 -24.57 8.15
N PRO A 34 3.04 -25.33 8.96
CA PRO A 34 4.48 -25.11 9.07
C PRO A 34 5.14 -25.74 7.83
N PHE A 35 5.21 -24.99 6.74
CA PHE A 35 6.21 -25.27 5.73
C PHE A 35 7.57 -24.86 6.30
N PHE A 36 8.43 -25.85 6.47
CA PHE A 36 9.83 -25.67 6.79
C PHE A 36 10.48 -24.80 5.71
N LEU A 37 10.61 -23.51 5.97
CA LEU A 37 11.64 -22.70 5.32
C LEU A 37 12.99 -23.30 5.74
N PRO A 38 13.89 -23.66 4.81
CA PRO A 38 15.24 -24.07 5.17
C PRO A 38 15.90 -22.96 6.00
N GLU A 39 16.51 -23.33 7.13
CA GLU A 39 17.38 -22.45 7.94
C GLU A 39 18.53 -21.91 7.08
N TYR A 40 18.31 -20.84 6.33
CA TYR A 40 19.34 -20.15 5.53
C TYR A 40 19.10 -18.63 5.44
N CYS A 41 18.66 -17.99 6.53
CA CYS A 41 18.57 -16.51 6.59
C CYS A 41 19.31 -15.92 7.81
N SER A 42 20.54 -16.36 8.07
CA SER A 42 21.37 -15.78 9.14
C SER A 42 22.73 -15.25 8.67
N GLY A 43 22.80 -14.72 7.43
CA GLY A 43 24.10 -14.43 6.81
C GLY A 43 24.24 -13.16 5.97
N TYR A 44 23.17 -12.41 5.68
CA TYR A 44 23.23 -11.27 4.74
C TYR A 44 22.63 -9.99 5.34
N PHE A 45 23.03 -9.62 6.56
CA PHE A 45 22.66 -8.33 7.16
C PHE A 45 23.89 -7.42 7.19
N ASN A 46 24.20 -6.82 6.03
CA ASN A 46 24.97 -5.57 5.95
C ASN A 46 25.04 -5.09 4.49
N ASP A 47 24.00 -4.40 4.05
CA ASP A 47 24.12 -3.30 3.09
C ASP A 47 23.48 -2.09 3.76
N GLY A 48 24.26 -1.39 4.58
CA GLY A 48 23.87 -0.14 5.24
C GLY A 48 23.84 1.05 4.29
N SER A 49 23.26 0.90 3.10
CA SER A 49 22.95 2.03 2.23
C SER A 49 21.53 1.91 1.69
N ALA A 50 20.73 2.96 1.91
CA ALA A 50 19.42 3.16 1.31
C ALA A 50 19.58 3.35 -0.21
N SER A 51 19.91 2.27 -0.91
CA SER A 51 19.99 2.24 -2.37
C SER A 51 18.58 2.18 -2.96
N ASP A 52 18.38 2.96 -4.03
CA ASP A 52 17.19 2.85 -4.88
C ASP A 52 17.00 1.38 -5.28
N GLY A 53 15.79 0.85 -5.09
CA GLY A 53 15.62 -0.60 -5.19
C GLY A 53 14.18 -1.07 -5.28
N CYS A 54 13.66 -1.18 -6.49
CA CYS A 54 12.28 -1.59 -6.78
C CYS A 54 11.98 -3.07 -6.46
N THR A 55 10.69 -3.39 -6.33
CA THR A 55 10.16 -4.78 -6.36
C THR A 55 9.18 -4.90 -7.53
N THR A 56 9.28 -5.97 -8.30
CA THR A 56 8.46 -6.17 -9.50
C THR A 56 7.97 -7.62 -9.61
N ALA A 57 6.87 -7.81 -10.34
CA ALA A 57 6.46 -9.13 -10.79
C ALA A 57 5.82 -9.09 -12.18
N LEU A 58 6.04 -10.17 -12.93
CA LEU A 58 5.35 -10.48 -14.17
C LEU A 58 4.54 -11.75 -13.98
N VAL A 59 3.23 -11.67 -14.18
CA VAL A 59 2.27 -12.74 -13.88
C VAL A 59 1.53 -13.13 -15.16
N SER A 60 1.61 -14.42 -15.51
CA SER A 60 0.87 -15.00 -16.62
C SER A 60 -0.63 -15.05 -16.31
N GLY A 61 -1.45 -14.78 -17.32
CA GLY A 61 -2.91 -14.94 -17.24
C GLY A 61 -3.37 -16.36 -16.86
N ARG A 62 -2.50 -17.38 -16.94
CA ARG A 62 -2.84 -18.75 -16.54
C ARG A 62 -3.12 -18.91 -15.03
N VAL A 63 -2.60 -18.00 -14.21
CA VAL A 63 -2.77 -18.03 -12.75
C VAL A 63 -3.64 -16.89 -12.21
N THR A 64 -4.11 -15.99 -13.07
CA THR A 64 -5.04 -14.92 -12.68
C THR A 64 -6.48 -15.34 -12.85
N VAL A 65 -7.37 -14.78 -12.00
CA VAL A 65 -8.79 -15.15 -11.98
C VAL A 65 -9.50 -14.88 -13.32
N ASP A 66 -9.12 -13.80 -14.00
CA ASP A 66 -9.79 -13.31 -15.20
C ASP A 66 -9.06 -13.69 -16.52
N GLY A 67 -7.94 -14.42 -16.40
CA GLY A 67 -7.12 -14.86 -17.52
C GLY A 67 -6.17 -13.82 -18.08
N ARG A 68 -6.14 -12.59 -17.56
CA ARG A 68 -5.29 -11.51 -18.09
C ARG A 68 -3.93 -11.45 -17.39
N PRO A 69 -2.85 -11.19 -18.11
CA PRO A 69 -1.53 -11.05 -17.49
C PRO A 69 -1.44 -9.76 -16.67
N LEU A 70 -0.58 -9.77 -15.65
CA LEU A 70 -0.32 -8.61 -14.80
C LEU A 70 1.18 -8.28 -14.80
N LEU A 71 1.51 -7.00 -14.88
CA LEU A 71 2.85 -6.47 -14.63
C LEU A 71 2.76 -5.53 -13.43
N TRP A 72 3.56 -5.75 -12.40
CA TRP A 72 3.58 -4.94 -11.19
C TRP A 72 4.97 -4.35 -10.92
N LYS A 73 4.99 -3.09 -10.47
CA LYS A 73 6.19 -2.43 -9.96
C LYS A 73 5.85 -1.53 -8.76
N ASN A 74 6.56 -1.74 -7.64
CA ASN A 74 6.81 -0.72 -6.62
C ASN A 74 8.07 0.05 -7.01
N ARG A 75 7.98 1.38 -7.05
CA ARG A 75 9.11 2.25 -7.39
C ARG A 75 9.72 2.84 -6.13
N ASP A 76 10.86 2.29 -5.75
CA ASP A 76 11.58 2.66 -4.54
C ASP A 76 12.76 3.55 -4.88
N VAL A 77 12.62 4.86 -4.62
CA VAL A 77 13.61 5.90 -4.91
C VAL A 77 13.55 7.05 -3.91
N HIS A 78 14.56 7.91 -3.87
CA HIS A 78 14.52 9.13 -3.06
C HIS A 78 13.80 10.33 -3.71
N GLY A 79 13.50 10.25 -5.01
CA GLY A 79 12.79 11.32 -5.73
C GLY A 79 11.27 11.20 -5.58
N TRP A 80 10.68 12.05 -4.75
CA TRP A 80 9.27 11.93 -4.36
C TRP A 80 8.26 12.47 -5.40
N ASP A 81 8.68 13.36 -6.28
CA ASP A 81 7.81 14.01 -7.26
C ASP A 81 7.55 13.06 -8.46
N GLN A 82 6.73 12.04 -8.24
CA GLN A 82 6.32 11.04 -9.24
C GLN A 82 5.12 11.52 -10.06
N GLU A 83 5.15 11.26 -11.36
CA GLU A 83 4.07 11.57 -12.30
C GLU A 83 3.78 10.40 -13.25
N PHE A 84 2.56 10.39 -13.78
CA PHE A 84 2.14 9.46 -14.83
C PHE A 84 1.73 10.28 -16.04
N VAL A 85 2.51 10.22 -17.11
CA VAL A 85 2.39 11.09 -18.29
C VAL A 85 1.73 10.38 -19.46
N TYR A 86 1.08 11.14 -20.32
CA TYR A 86 0.67 10.72 -21.66
C TYR A 86 1.64 11.29 -22.69
N ASP A 87 2.22 10.44 -23.55
CA ASP A 87 3.20 10.84 -24.56
C ASP A 87 2.80 10.28 -25.93
N ASP A 88 2.63 11.17 -26.90
CA ASP A 88 2.27 10.88 -28.29
C ASP A 88 3.39 11.24 -29.29
N THR A 89 4.62 11.36 -28.80
CA THR A 89 5.79 11.82 -29.60
C THR A 89 6.49 10.69 -30.37
N GLY A 90 6.19 9.43 -30.03
CA GLY A 90 6.77 8.22 -30.62
C GLY A 90 6.02 7.67 -31.84
N LEU A 91 6.38 6.45 -32.25
CA LEU A 91 5.59 5.70 -33.24
C LEU A 91 4.26 5.21 -32.63
N TYR A 92 4.31 4.83 -31.35
CA TYR A 92 3.16 4.49 -30.53
C TYR A 92 3.01 5.49 -29.39
N THR A 93 1.77 5.91 -29.18
CA THR A 93 1.33 6.68 -28.01
C THR A 93 1.40 5.79 -26.78
N PHE A 94 1.79 6.33 -25.63
CA PHE A 94 1.85 5.57 -24.39
C PHE A 94 1.46 6.39 -23.15
N ILE A 95 1.19 5.67 -22.07
CA ILE A 95 1.18 6.19 -20.71
C ILE A 95 2.37 5.61 -19.98
N GLY A 96 3.14 6.46 -19.30
CA GLY A 96 4.36 6.05 -18.61
C GLY A 96 4.55 6.75 -17.28
N MET A 97 5.28 6.11 -16.38
CA MET A 97 5.68 6.67 -15.09
C MET A 97 7.01 7.42 -15.23
N THR A 98 7.09 8.64 -14.70
CA THR A 98 8.29 9.50 -14.74
C THR A 98 8.42 10.34 -13.46
N TYR A 99 9.49 11.12 -13.35
CA TYR A 99 9.59 12.22 -12.39
C TYR A 99 8.99 13.48 -12.98
N ALA A 100 8.53 14.37 -12.09
CA ALA A 100 8.08 15.68 -12.50
C ALA A 100 9.18 16.44 -13.27
N GLY A 101 8.81 16.96 -14.43
CA GLY A 101 9.70 17.67 -15.34
C GLY A 101 10.69 16.82 -16.14
N VAL A 102 10.72 15.49 -15.96
CA VAL A 102 11.53 14.58 -16.78
C VAL A 102 10.74 14.13 -18.00
N THR A 103 11.30 14.39 -19.19
CA THR A 103 10.59 14.23 -20.47
C THR A 103 11.24 13.26 -21.42
N ASP A 104 12.45 12.76 -21.13
CA ASP A 104 13.23 11.88 -22.00
C ASP A 104 13.40 10.47 -21.43
N GLN A 105 12.82 10.19 -20.26
CA GLN A 105 12.93 8.91 -19.56
C GLN A 105 11.60 8.49 -18.94
N ASN A 106 11.40 7.18 -18.82
CA ASN A 106 10.27 6.57 -18.13
C ASN A 106 10.73 5.32 -17.36
N TRP A 107 10.09 5.00 -16.23
CA TRP A 107 10.41 3.80 -15.42
C TRP A 107 9.32 2.73 -15.46
N GLY A 108 8.59 2.70 -16.57
CA GLY A 108 7.56 1.71 -16.91
C GLY A 108 6.32 2.36 -17.51
N GLY A 109 5.46 1.55 -18.13
CA GLY A 109 4.26 2.04 -18.81
C GLY A 109 3.62 1.03 -19.75
N VAL A 110 2.62 1.49 -20.50
CA VAL A 110 1.91 0.73 -21.54
C VAL A 110 1.61 1.61 -22.74
N ASN A 111 1.75 1.08 -23.96
CA ASN A 111 1.46 1.80 -25.19
C ASN A 111 0.12 1.39 -25.83
N GLU A 112 -0.30 2.13 -26.86
CA GLU A 112 -1.62 1.98 -27.50
C GLU A 112 -1.83 0.64 -28.22
N VAL A 113 -0.76 -0.11 -28.48
CA VAL A 113 -0.81 -1.46 -29.06
C VAL A 113 -0.71 -2.57 -28.01
N GLY A 114 -0.71 -2.21 -26.72
CA GLY A 114 -0.72 -3.14 -25.60
C GLY A 114 0.62 -3.76 -25.25
N PHE A 115 1.73 -3.18 -25.72
CA PHE A 115 3.06 -3.48 -25.19
C PHE A 115 3.24 -2.73 -23.87
N ALA A 116 3.66 -3.45 -22.83
CA ALA A 116 3.89 -2.92 -21.49
C ALA A 116 5.25 -3.35 -20.98
N ILE A 117 5.88 -2.44 -20.24
CA ILE A 117 7.22 -2.64 -19.68
C ILE A 117 7.32 -2.06 -18.27
N GLY A 118 8.05 -2.75 -17.40
CA GLY A 118 8.52 -2.28 -16.10
C GLY A 118 10.02 -2.54 -15.96
N ASN A 119 10.61 -2.10 -14.85
CA ASN A 119 11.97 -2.51 -14.54
C ASN A 119 12.28 -2.59 -13.04
N ALA A 120 13.40 -3.21 -12.72
CA ALA A 120 14.14 -3.04 -11.48
C ALA A 120 15.65 -3.02 -11.77
N ASN A 121 16.46 -2.38 -10.92
CA ASN A 121 17.91 -2.40 -11.10
C ASN A 121 18.48 -3.79 -10.78
N ALA A 122 19.51 -4.23 -11.51
CA ALA A 122 20.16 -5.53 -11.30
C ALA A 122 21.56 -5.37 -10.71
N TRP A 123 21.67 -5.04 -9.42
CA TRP A 123 22.94 -4.64 -8.78
C TRP A 123 24.04 -5.72 -8.76
N ASN A 124 23.68 -6.97 -9.04
CA ASN A 124 24.61 -8.10 -9.05
C ASN A 124 25.03 -8.54 -10.46
N LEU A 125 24.65 -7.78 -11.49
CA LEU A 125 25.14 -7.94 -12.85
C LEU A 125 26.37 -7.03 -13.12
N PRO A 126 27.23 -7.40 -14.08
CA PRO A 126 28.34 -6.54 -14.53
C PRO A 126 27.89 -5.16 -15.02
N ASP A 127 28.56 -4.11 -14.51
CA ASP A 127 28.30 -2.69 -14.82
C ASP A 127 29.62 -1.97 -15.15
N HIS A 128 30.13 -2.14 -16.38
CA HIS A 128 31.44 -1.60 -16.77
C HIS A 128 31.36 -0.45 -17.79
N VAL A 129 30.17 -0.16 -18.33
CA VAL A 129 29.98 0.88 -19.34
C VAL A 129 29.77 2.22 -18.62
N PRO A 130 30.67 3.21 -18.79
CA PRO A 130 30.51 4.49 -18.12
C PRO A 130 29.46 5.35 -18.82
N GLY A 131 28.65 6.07 -18.04
CA GLY A 131 27.68 7.05 -18.53
C GLY A 131 26.61 7.38 -17.49
N ASP A 132 25.67 8.22 -17.88
CA ASP A 132 24.43 8.41 -17.14
C ASP A 132 23.53 7.17 -17.34
N ASP A 133 22.67 6.89 -16.37
CA ASP A 133 21.79 5.72 -16.39
C ASP A 133 20.85 5.77 -17.62
N ASP A 134 20.82 4.67 -18.38
CA ASP A 134 20.10 4.58 -19.65
C ASP A 134 18.83 3.71 -19.59
N ASP A 135 18.53 3.11 -18.44
CA ASP A 135 17.36 2.24 -18.26
C ASP A 135 16.06 3.01 -18.55
N GLY A 136 15.96 4.25 -18.07
CA GLY A 136 14.81 5.11 -18.34
C GLY A 136 14.66 5.50 -19.81
N ILE A 137 15.77 5.65 -20.53
CA ILE A 137 15.81 5.98 -21.97
C ILE A 137 15.38 4.77 -22.79
N ILE A 138 15.90 3.58 -22.45
CA ILE A 138 15.56 2.31 -23.10
C ILE A 138 14.07 2.02 -22.95
N ILE A 139 13.51 2.20 -21.75
CA ILE A 139 12.08 2.00 -21.49
C ILE A 139 11.24 2.95 -22.34
N LYS A 140 11.61 4.25 -22.38
CA LYS A 140 10.90 5.22 -23.22
C LYS A 140 10.96 4.82 -24.70
N GLN A 141 12.14 4.45 -25.19
CA GLN A 141 12.28 3.97 -26.57
C GLN A 141 11.36 2.76 -26.84
N ALA A 142 11.35 1.77 -25.93
CA ALA A 142 10.52 0.58 -26.06
C ALA A 142 9.02 0.92 -26.11
N LEU A 143 8.54 1.79 -25.20
CA LEU A 143 7.15 2.26 -25.22
C LEU A 143 6.79 2.95 -26.53
N GLN A 144 7.72 3.72 -27.09
CA GLN A 144 7.54 4.43 -28.35
C GLN A 144 7.58 3.54 -29.60
N THR A 145 8.21 2.35 -29.56
CA THR A 145 8.51 1.58 -30.79
C THR A 145 8.09 0.12 -30.78
N CYS A 146 7.94 -0.53 -29.63
CA CYS A 146 7.70 -1.97 -29.55
C CYS A 146 6.21 -2.31 -29.64
N VAL A 147 5.91 -3.43 -30.32
CA VAL A 147 4.58 -4.05 -30.39
C VAL A 147 4.55 -5.36 -29.60
N THR A 148 5.68 -6.07 -29.56
CA THR A 148 5.84 -7.41 -29.01
C THR A 148 7.05 -7.50 -28.08
N VAL A 149 7.09 -8.55 -27.27
CA VAL A 149 8.27 -8.93 -26.48
C VAL A 149 9.51 -9.10 -27.36
N ASP A 150 9.36 -9.65 -28.56
CA ASP A 150 10.46 -9.87 -29.50
C ASP A 150 11.02 -8.54 -30.05
N ASP A 151 10.17 -7.51 -30.23
CA ASP A 151 10.66 -6.17 -30.60
C ASP A 151 11.55 -5.56 -29.50
N PHE A 152 11.30 -5.92 -28.23
CA PHE A 152 12.17 -5.49 -27.13
C PHE A 152 13.47 -6.29 -27.09
N GLU A 153 13.43 -7.58 -27.42
CA GLU A 153 14.63 -8.40 -27.61
C GLU A 153 15.55 -7.80 -28.68
N ASP A 154 15.00 -7.28 -29.78
CA ASP A 154 15.76 -6.55 -30.80
C ASP A 154 16.47 -5.30 -30.25
N ILE A 155 15.86 -4.57 -29.29
CA ILE A 155 16.52 -3.46 -28.58
C ILE A 155 17.68 -3.98 -27.72
N MET A 156 17.48 -5.09 -27.01
CA MET A 156 18.51 -5.72 -26.18
C MET A 156 19.69 -6.22 -27.02
N ASP A 157 19.42 -6.85 -28.16
CA ASP A 157 20.43 -7.29 -29.13
C ASP A 157 21.22 -6.12 -29.72
N SER A 158 20.53 -5.04 -30.08
CA SER A 158 21.17 -3.82 -30.59
C SER A 158 22.11 -3.21 -29.55
N THR A 159 21.65 -3.10 -28.31
CA THR A 159 22.41 -2.48 -27.21
C THR A 159 23.58 -3.36 -26.72
N ASN A 160 23.59 -4.67 -26.98
CA ASN A 160 24.78 -5.52 -26.73
C ASN A 160 26.03 -5.00 -27.49
N SER A 161 25.84 -4.32 -28.62
CA SER A 161 26.95 -3.79 -29.42
C SER A 161 27.54 -2.48 -28.89
N THR A 162 26.71 -1.64 -28.26
CA THR A 162 27.12 -0.34 -27.71
C THR A 162 27.44 -0.39 -26.22
N GLY A 163 26.84 -1.34 -25.51
CA GLY A 163 26.79 -1.38 -24.06
C GLY A 163 25.59 -0.63 -23.50
N ARG A 164 25.13 -1.06 -22.32
CA ARG A 164 24.16 -0.40 -21.46
C ARG A 164 24.86 0.13 -20.21
N THR A 165 24.51 1.33 -19.77
CA THR A 165 25.16 2.03 -18.63
C THR A 165 24.56 1.68 -17.28
N ARG A 166 23.35 1.09 -17.25
CA ARG A 166 22.72 0.59 -16.02
C ARG A 166 22.21 -0.84 -16.20
N PRO A 167 22.73 -1.83 -15.44
CA PRO A 167 22.13 -3.16 -15.42
C PRO A 167 20.73 -3.13 -14.84
N ALA A 168 19.81 -3.77 -15.55
CA ALA A 168 18.40 -3.73 -15.24
C ALA A 168 17.73 -5.06 -15.56
N ILE A 169 16.64 -5.31 -14.84
CA ILE A 169 15.68 -6.35 -15.08
C ILE A 169 14.51 -5.65 -15.74
N TYR A 170 14.15 -6.02 -16.97
CA TYR A 170 12.97 -5.50 -17.64
C TYR A 170 11.88 -6.56 -17.65
N GLU A 171 10.73 -6.25 -17.05
CA GLU A 171 9.51 -7.04 -17.22
C GLU A 171 8.79 -6.56 -18.48
N VAL A 172 8.47 -7.46 -19.40
CA VAL A 172 7.80 -7.09 -20.66
C VAL A 172 6.63 -8.01 -20.93
N MET A 173 5.50 -7.42 -21.32
CA MET A 173 4.36 -8.17 -21.86
C MET A 173 3.75 -7.48 -23.08
N ASP A 174 3.03 -8.24 -23.90
CA ASP A 174 2.35 -7.71 -25.07
C ASP A 174 0.92 -8.24 -25.24
N ALA A 175 0.18 -7.60 -26.15
CA ALA A 175 -1.21 -7.95 -26.48
C ALA A 175 -1.36 -9.31 -27.19
N TYR A 176 -0.27 -9.93 -27.64
CA TYR A 176 -0.27 -11.21 -28.35
C TYR A 176 0.02 -12.39 -27.42
N GLY A 177 0.22 -12.13 -26.13
CA GLY A 177 0.45 -13.15 -25.09
C GLY A 177 1.92 -13.42 -24.82
N GLY A 178 2.84 -12.61 -25.35
CA GLY A 178 4.24 -12.63 -24.95
C GLY A 178 4.38 -12.10 -23.52
N LEU A 179 5.16 -12.80 -22.69
CA LEU A 179 5.58 -12.37 -21.36
C LEU A 179 7.03 -12.82 -21.11
N ALA A 180 7.96 -11.89 -20.91
CA ALA A 180 9.34 -12.23 -20.60
C ALA A 180 10.01 -11.26 -19.63
N LEU A 181 10.97 -11.78 -18.87
CA LEU A 181 11.98 -10.97 -18.18
C LEU A 181 13.24 -10.90 -19.01
N PHE A 182 13.89 -9.74 -19.02
CA PHE A 182 15.24 -9.57 -19.55
C PHE A 182 16.15 -9.10 -18.41
N GLU A 183 17.03 -9.99 -17.93
CA GLU A 183 18.06 -9.65 -16.95
C GLU A 183 19.30 -9.15 -17.72
N ALA A 184 19.37 -7.84 -17.94
CA ALA A 184 20.33 -7.19 -18.82
C ALA A 184 21.52 -6.61 -18.04
N ALA A 185 22.71 -7.09 -18.36
CA ALA A 185 24.00 -6.52 -17.93
C ALA A 185 24.52 -5.52 -18.98
N ASP A 186 25.75 -5.05 -18.82
CA ASP A 186 26.44 -4.15 -19.75
C ASP A 186 26.36 -4.56 -21.25
N TRP A 187 26.74 -5.79 -21.62
CA TRP A 187 26.81 -6.24 -23.04
C TRP A 187 26.10 -7.56 -23.35
N PHE A 188 25.39 -8.12 -22.40
CA PHE A 188 24.58 -9.33 -22.58
C PHE A 188 23.30 -9.24 -21.76
N TYR A 189 22.36 -10.13 -22.02
CA TYR A 189 21.16 -10.32 -21.22
C TYR A 189 20.79 -11.79 -21.21
N ASP A 190 20.02 -12.19 -20.19
CA ASP A 190 19.29 -13.45 -20.17
C ASP A 190 17.79 -13.17 -20.32
N ARG A 191 17.14 -13.87 -21.27
CA ARG A 191 15.69 -13.83 -21.47
C ARG A 191 15.04 -15.00 -20.74
N ILE A 192 14.01 -14.73 -19.95
CA ILE A 192 13.21 -15.73 -19.25
C ILE A 192 11.78 -15.62 -19.74
N ASP A 193 11.28 -16.65 -20.44
CA ASP A 193 9.92 -16.66 -20.98
C ASP A 193 8.89 -17.06 -19.90
N VAL A 194 8.24 -16.07 -19.30
CA VAL A 194 7.22 -16.29 -18.26
C VAL A 194 5.95 -16.92 -18.85
N SER A 195 5.71 -16.73 -20.16
CA SER A 195 4.60 -17.36 -20.85
C SER A 195 4.82 -18.88 -21.01
N ASP A 196 6.06 -19.35 -21.09
CA ASP A 196 6.39 -20.78 -21.17
C ASP A 196 6.30 -21.49 -19.81
N SER A 197 5.32 -22.38 -19.68
CA SER A 197 5.17 -23.24 -18.49
C SER A 197 6.32 -24.23 -18.27
N SER A 198 7.15 -24.49 -19.27
CA SER A 198 8.34 -25.33 -19.13
C SER A 198 9.50 -24.60 -18.46
N GLU A 199 9.55 -23.27 -18.63
CA GLU A 199 10.57 -22.40 -18.07
C GLU A 199 10.14 -21.83 -16.71
N VAL A 200 8.89 -21.37 -16.58
CA VAL A 200 8.35 -20.78 -15.35
C VAL A 200 7.09 -21.53 -14.90
N PRO A 201 7.17 -22.75 -14.37
CA PRO A 201 5.98 -23.59 -14.08
C PRO A 201 4.89 -22.90 -13.25
N GLU A 202 5.28 -22.06 -12.29
CA GLU A 202 4.34 -21.42 -11.36
C GLU A 202 3.52 -20.28 -11.98
N GLY A 203 3.87 -19.82 -13.19
CA GLY A 203 3.08 -18.81 -13.90
C GLY A 203 3.32 -17.37 -13.50
N TYR A 204 4.36 -17.11 -12.72
CA TYR A 204 4.79 -15.76 -12.42
C TYR A 204 6.30 -15.72 -12.15
N ALA A 205 6.89 -14.54 -12.29
CA ALA A 205 8.28 -14.29 -11.93
C ALA A 205 8.36 -12.98 -11.14
N VAL A 206 9.01 -13.02 -9.97
CA VAL A 206 9.24 -11.87 -9.09
C VAL A 206 10.72 -11.48 -9.15
N ARG A 207 11.01 -10.18 -9.09
CA ARG A 207 12.36 -9.67 -8.88
C ARG A 207 12.36 -8.52 -7.87
N ALA A 208 13.44 -8.46 -7.09
CA ALA A 208 13.83 -7.25 -6.36
C ALA A 208 14.97 -6.61 -7.16
N ASN A 209 16.13 -6.37 -6.54
CA ASN A 209 17.24 -5.69 -7.22
C ASN A 209 18.44 -6.57 -7.52
N PHE A 210 18.16 -7.80 -7.91
CA PHE A 210 19.16 -8.79 -8.28
C PHE A 210 18.62 -9.72 -9.36
N SER A 211 19.50 -10.09 -10.27
CA SER A 211 19.31 -11.11 -11.29
C SER A 211 19.64 -12.48 -10.71
N TYR A 212 18.91 -13.52 -11.13
CA TYR A 212 19.23 -14.91 -10.76
C TYR A 212 20.51 -15.42 -11.46
N ASN A 213 20.87 -14.82 -12.59
CA ASN A 213 22.08 -15.13 -13.34
C ASN A 213 23.29 -14.26 -12.96
N GLY A 214 23.09 -13.28 -12.08
CA GLY A 214 24.16 -12.45 -11.53
C GLY A 214 24.97 -13.12 -10.41
N SER A 215 25.81 -12.33 -9.75
CA SER A 215 26.61 -12.83 -8.62
C SER A 215 25.72 -13.26 -7.45
N SER A 216 25.92 -14.49 -6.96
CA SER A 216 25.25 -15.02 -5.78
C SER A 216 25.73 -14.40 -4.46
N SER A 217 26.72 -13.51 -4.49
CA SER A 217 27.27 -12.86 -3.29
C SER A 217 26.54 -11.58 -2.90
N SER A 218 25.61 -11.08 -3.72
CA SER A 218 24.93 -9.80 -3.51
C SER A 218 23.50 -9.88 -4.06
N HIS A 219 22.51 -10.15 -3.21
CA HIS A 219 21.09 -10.15 -3.61
C HIS A 219 20.35 -9.02 -2.88
N VAL A 220 20.48 -7.80 -3.42
CA VAL A 220 19.84 -6.61 -2.83
C VAL A 220 18.31 -6.77 -2.92
N GLY A 221 17.64 -6.71 -1.77
CA GLY A 221 16.19 -6.89 -1.68
C GLY A 221 15.71 -8.35 -1.70
N GLN A 222 16.57 -9.33 -1.41
CA GLN A 222 16.18 -10.76 -1.32
C GLN A 222 14.95 -10.97 -0.42
N HIS A 223 14.87 -10.28 0.71
CA HIS A 223 13.74 -10.38 1.64
C HIS A 223 12.41 -9.93 0.99
N ARG A 224 12.41 -8.82 0.21
CA ARG A 224 11.23 -8.32 -0.52
C ARG A 224 10.79 -9.30 -1.58
N HIS A 225 11.76 -9.82 -2.32
CA HIS A 225 11.54 -10.85 -3.32
C HIS A 225 10.88 -12.10 -2.72
N ASP A 226 11.44 -12.66 -1.64
CA ASP A 226 10.93 -13.88 -1.01
C ASP A 226 9.55 -13.67 -0.38
N ARG A 227 9.32 -12.50 0.22
CA ARG A 227 8.02 -12.11 0.75
C ARG A 227 6.96 -12.01 -0.35
N ALA A 228 7.29 -11.39 -1.48
CA ALA A 228 6.38 -11.28 -2.62
C ALA A 228 6.05 -12.65 -3.23
N ILE A 229 7.04 -13.54 -3.35
CA ILE A 229 6.81 -14.94 -3.74
C ILE A 229 5.84 -15.62 -2.77
N ALA A 230 6.08 -15.52 -1.46
CA ALA A 230 5.25 -16.18 -0.46
C ALA A 230 3.77 -15.72 -0.50
N LEU A 231 3.54 -14.41 -0.71
CA LEU A 231 2.20 -13.84 -0.84
C LEU A 231 1.51 -14.31 -2.14
N ILE A 232 2.23 -14.28 -3.27
CA ILE A 232 1.69 -14.70 -4.57
C ILE A 232 1.40 -16.22 -4.59
N ASP A 233 2.32 -17.05 -4.10
CA ASP A 233 2.11 -18.49 -3.97
C ASP A 233 0.85 -18.80 -3.16
N THR A 234 0.70 -18.12 -2.02
CA THR A 234 -0.45 -18.31 -1.13
C THR A 234 -1.75 -18.07 -1.87
N VAL A 235 -1.92 -16.93 -2.54
CA VAL A 235 -3.18 -16.61 -3.22
C VAL A 235 -3.45 -17.48 -4.46
N ILE A 236 -2.40 -17.90 -5.17
CA ILE A 236 -2.54 -18.82 -6.31
C ILE A 236 -3.12 -20.16 -5.86
N THR A 237 -2.74 -20.66 -4.67
CA THR A 237 -3.31 -21.91 -4.14
C THR A 237 -4.83 -21.85 -3.93
N TYR A 238 -5.39 -20.65 -3.74
CA TYR A 238 -6.82 -20.40 -3.60
C TYR A 238 -7.50 -20.01 -4.91
N ASN A 239 -6.75 -19.84 -6.01
CA ASN A 239 -7.25 -19.35 -7.30
C ASN A 239 -7.95 -17.98 -7.18
N GLU A 240 -7.31 -17.05 -6.46
CA GLU A 240 -7.86 -15.73 -6.13
C GLU A 240 -6.95 -14.56 -6.60
N LEU A 241 -5.90 -14.84 -7.39
CA LEU A 241 -4.95 -13.81 -7.82
C LEU A 241 -5.60 -12.81 -8.80
N THR A 242 -5.61 -11.54 -8.41
CA THR A 242 -6.19 -10.41 -9.16
C THR A 242 -5.26 -9.20 -9.09
N GLU A 243 -5.47 -8.21 -9.96
CA GLU A 243 -4.82 -6.90 -9.87
C GLU A 243 -5.08 -6.25 -8.50
N LYS A 244 -6.30 -6.39 -7.97
CA LYS A 244 -6.66 -5.93 -6.63
C LYS A 244 -5.78 -6.58 -5.57
N TYR A 245 -5.58 -7.89 -5.61
CA TYR A 245 -4.76 -8.60 -4.63
C TYR A 245 -3.31 -8.11 -4.66
N ILE A 246 -2.72 -7.97 -5.85
CA ILE A 246 -1.37 -7.42 -5.98
C ILE A 246 -1.28 -6.02 -5.36
N MET A 247 -2.19 -5.11 -5.71
CA MET A 247 -2.18 -3.73 -5.21
C MET A 247 -2.45 -3.62 -3.69
N ARG A 248 -3.22 -4.55 -3.13
CA ARG A 248 -3.67 -4.51 -1.72
C ARG A 248 -2.77 -5.25 -0.77
N GLU A 249 -2.44 -6.48 -1.13
CA GLU A 249 -1.84 -7.45 -0.20
C GLU A 249 -0.35 -7.62 -0.46
N VAL A 250 0.11 -7.45 -1.70
CA VAL A 250 1.53 -7.60 -2.05
C VAL A 250 2.24 -6.25 -2.03
N ALA A 251 1.72 -5.29 -2.77
CA ALA A 251 2.40 -4.04 -3.01
C ALA A 251 2.38 -3.04 -1.86
N ARG A 252 1.44 -3.21 -0.92
CA ARG A 252 1.34 -2.44 0.33
C ARG A 252 1.81 -3.26 1.54
N ASP A 253 2.44 -4.40 1.31
CA ASP A 253 2.91 -5.24 2.41
C ASP A 253 4.03 -4.52 3.18
N LEU A 254 3.76 -4.32 4.47
CA LEU A 254 4.64 -3.65 5.43
C LEU A 254 5.45 -4.65 6.28
N VAL A 255 5.37 -5.96 5.98
CA VAL A 255 6.11 -6.97 6.74
C VAL A 255 7.59 -6.88 6.43
N THR A 256 8.39 -6.80 7.48
CA THR A 256 9.83 -7.05 7.44
C THR A 256 10.14 -8.45 7.99
N PRO A 257 11.34 -9.00 7.74
CA PRO A 257 11.76 -10.29 8.29
C PRO A 257 11.65 -10.40 9.82
N ASP A 258 11.76 -9.28 10.54
CA ASP A 258 11.70 -9.24 11.99
C ASP A 258 10.28 -9.40 12.55
N ILE A 259 9.25 -9.12 11.74
CA ILE A 259 7.84 -9.12 12.16
C ILE A 259 6.97 -10.09 11.33
N ASP A 260 7.56 -10.87 10.42
CA ASP A 260 6.90 -11.93 9.66
C ASP A 260 6.39 -13.05 10.59
N PRO A 261 5.11 -13.49 10.52
CA PRO A 261 4.12 -13.26 9.46
C PRO A 261 3.12 -12.12 9.68
N TYR A 262 3.29 -11.28 10.69
CA TYR A 262 2.19 -10.47 11.24
C TYR A 262 2.47 -8.97 11.12
N PRO A 263 2.01 -8.25 10.08
CA PRO A 263 2.20 -6.80 10.01
C PRO A 263 1.07 -6.02 10.67
N LEU A 264 -0.18 -6.51 10.68
CA LEU A 264 -1.35 -5.64 10.91
C LEU A 264 -2.49 -6.31 11.71
N PRO A 265 -2.98 -5.67 12.79
CA PRO A 265 -2.32 -4.61 13.56
C PRO A 265 -1.17 -5.20 14.37
N TRP A 266 0.07 -4.74 14.19
CA TRP A 266 1.16 -5.08 15.10
C TRP A 266 0.92 -4.45 16.47
N MET A 267 0.84 -5.29 17.50
CA MET A 267 0.53 -4.85 18.88
C MET A 267 1.73 -5.01 19.82
N GLU A 268 2.85 -5.50 19.30
CA GLU A 268 4.08 -5.73 20.07
C GLU A 268 5.06 -4.56 19.89
N THR A 269 6.21 -4.66 20.55
CA THR A 269 7.31 -3.70 20.47
C THR A 269 8.42 -4.22 19.56
N GLN A 270 8.91 -3.41 18.64
CA GLN A 270 10.17 -3.67 17.94
C GLN A 270 11.30 -2.89 18.63
N GLY A 271 12.34 -3.60 19.08
CA GLY A 271 13.48 -2.97 19.76
C GLY A 271 13.08 -2.16 21.00
N SER A 272 13.36 -0.85 20.96
CA SER A 272 13.04 0.09 22.03
C SER A 272 11.84 1.01 21.72
N TYR A 273 11.13 0.75 20.63
CA TYR A 273 9.96 1.53 20.24
C TYR A 273 8.74 1.19 21.09
N ASP A 274 7.82 2.14 21.18
CA ASP A 274 6.52 1.91 21.77
C ASP A 274 5.72 0.88 20.93
N PRO A 275 4.75 0.16 21.52
CA PRO A 275 3.96 -0.82 20.80
C PRO A 275 3.29 -0.27 19.52
N GLY A 276 3.37 -1.03 18.43
CA GLY A 276 2.76 -0.69 17.14
C GLY A 276 3.58 0.25 16.24
N PHE A 277 4.78 0.64 16.66
CA PHE A 277 5.78 1.22 15.77
C PHE A 277 6.68 0.13 15.19
N ILE A 278 6.98 0.24 13.90
CA ILE A 278 7.89 -0.66 13.20
C ILE A 278 8.84 0.09 12.26
N GLU A 279 10.03 -0.47 12.04
CA GLU A 279 10.91 -0.12 10.92
C GLU A 279 10.44 -0.84 9.67
N ILE A 280 10.31 -0.14 8.54
CA ILE A 280 9.81 -0.70 7.28
C ILE A 280 10.85 -0.71 6.15
N HIS A 281 12.12 -0.43 6.43
CA HIS A 281 13.17 -0.35 5.41
C HIS A 281 13.29 -1.61 4.53
N ASP A 282 13.07 -2.77 5.14
CA ASP A 282 13.14 -4.09 4.50
C ASP A 282 11.74 -4.63 4.09
N ALA A 283 10.70 -3.79 4.08
CA ALA A 283 9.37 -4.19 3.62
C ALA A 283 9.23 -4.04 2.09
N ILE A 284 8.23 -4.70 1.48
CA ILE A 284 7.95 -4.53 0.04
C ILE A 284 7.53 -3.08 -0.25
N CYS A 285 6.59 -2.56 0.54
CA CYS A 285 6.29 -1.13 0.59
C CYS A 285 7.10 -0.53 1.73
N ARG A 286 8.07 0.31 1.40
CA ARG A 286 9.04 0.84 2.36
C ARG A 286 9.08 2.36 2.33
N ASP A 287 9.91 2.92 3.18
CA ASP A 287 10.06 4.35 3.44
C ASP A 287 10.47 5.17 2.22
N ILE A 288 10.93 4.52 1.14
CA ILE A 288 11.26 5.14 -0.14
C ILE A 288 10.38 4.66 -1.31
N THR A 289 9.29 3.94 -1.04
CA THR A 289 8.31 3.60 -2.09
C THR A 289 7.53 4.86 -2.47
N THR A 290 7.84 5.44 -3.62
CA THR A 290 7.30 6.75 -4.05
C THR A 290 6.11 6.65 -4.97
N SER A 291 5.93 5.51 -5.63
CA SER A 291 4.80 5.25 -6.52
C SER A 291 4.66 3.77 -6.81
N LEU A 292 3.51 3.42 -7.39
CA LEU A 292 3.23 2.07 -7.87
C LEU A 292 2.47 2.13 -9.18
N PHE A 293 2.70 1.13 -10.02
CA PHE A 293 1.71 0.72 -10.99
C PHE A 293 1.49 -0.81 -11.02
N VAL A 294 0.29 -1.20 -11.43
CA VAL A 294 -0.05 -2.54 -11.91
C VAL A 294 -0.71 -2.40 -13.27
N ILE A 295 -0.13 -3.00 -14.31
CA ILE A 295 -0.73 -3.04 -15.63
C ILE A 295 -1.43 -4.39 -15.77
N GLN A 296 -2.74 -4.34 -16.03
CA GLN A 296 -3.51 -5.50 -16.47
C GLN A 296 -3.56 -5.50 -17.99
N GLY A 297 -2.97 -6.53 -18.60
CA GLY A 297 -3.03 -6.74 -20.04
C GLY A 297 -4.42 -7.21 -20.49
N ILE A 298 -4.51 -7.79 -21.68
CA ILE A 298 -5.76 -8.21 -22.29
C ILE A 298 -5.79 -9.70 -22.63
N LEU A 299 -6.97 -10.25 -22.90
CA LEU A 299 -7.08 -11.59 -23.49
C LEU A 299 -6.76 -11.54 -25.00
N PRO A 300 -6.27 -12.64 -25.59
CA PRO A 300 -6.08 -12.72 -27.03
C PRO A 300 -7.36 -12.35 -27.81
N GLY A 301 -7.25 -11.34 -28.67
CA GLY A 301 -8.35 -10.85 -29.51
C GLY A 301 -9.22 -9.74 -28.88
N GLU A 302 -8.96 -9.34 -27.63
CA GLU A 302 -9.48 -8.08 -27.10
C GLU A 302 -8.75 -6.88 -27.72
N ASP A 303 -9.34 -5.69 -27.59
CA ASP A 303 -8.73 -4.46 -28.07
C ASP A 303 -7.57 -4.05 -27.13
N PRO A 304 -6.33 -3.88 -27.61
CA PRO A 304 -5.18 -3.51 -26.78
C PRO A 304 -5.37 -2.20 -26.00
N LEU A 305 -6.24 -1.31 -26.50
CA LEU A 305 -6.63 -0.06 -25.86
C LEU A 305 -7.39 -0.25 -24.54
N LEU A 306 -7.77 -1.49 -24.21
CA LEU A 306 -8.36 -1.86 -22.92
C LEU A 306 -7.33 -2.30 -21.88
N SER A 307 -6.05 -2.36 -22.23
CA SER A 307 -4.97 -2.53 -21.24
C SER A 307 -5.09 -1.43 -20.20
N THR A 308 -5.18 -1.82 -18.93
CA THR A 308 -5.50 -0.90 -17.83
C THR A 308 -4.27 -0.75 -16.96
N MET A 309 -3.76 0.48 -16.84
CA MET A 309 -2.67 0.80 -15.92
C MET A 309 -3.25 1.37 -14.63
N TRP A 310 -3.22 0.59 -13.56
CA TRP A 310 -3.62 1.02 -12.23
C TRP A 310 -2.45 1.72 -11.56
N VAL A 311 -2.62 2.98 -11.17
CA VAL A 311 -1.54 3.80 -10.65
C VAL A 311 -1.81 4.33 -9.25
N MET A 312 -0.75 4.48 -8.48
CA MET A 312 -0.72 5.22 -7.22
C MET A 312 0.42 6.23 -7.30
N ALA A 313 0.07 7.52 -7.36
CA ALA A 313 1.03 8.62 -7.27
C ALA A 313 1.26 8.95 -5.80
N GLY A 314 2.50 8.80 -5.33
CA GLY A 314 2.85 8.80 -3.90
C GLY A 314 2.88 7.39 -3.30
N GLU A 315 3.28 7.31 -2.02
CA GLU A 315 3.42 6.06 -1.29
C GLU A 315 2.11 5.22 -1.30
N PRO A 316 2.13 3.96 -1.75
CA PRO A 316 0.93 3.14 -1.94
C PRO A 316 0.05 2.96 -0.70
N THR A 317 0.62 3.01 0.50
CA THR A 317 -0.13 2.91 1.76
C THR A 317 -0.98 4.14 2.07
N HIS A 318 -0.75 5.27 1.42
CA HIS A 318 -1.42 6.53 1.72
C HIS A 318 -2.39 7.00 0.63
N THR A 319 -2.63 6.17 -0.38
CA THR A 319 -3.50 6.49 -1.51
C THR A 319 -4.28 5.26 -2.00
N ILE A 320 -5.01 5.41 -3.10
CA ILE A 320 -5.73 4.32 -3.77
C ILE A 320 -5.39 4.26 -5.25
N ALA A 321 -5.55 3.07 -5.85
CA ALA A 321 -5.35 2.89 -7.28
C ALA A 321 -6.33 3.74 -8.11
N THR A 322 -5.79 4.40 -9.13
CA THR A 322 -6.56 5.10 -10.17
C THR A 322 -6.28 4.43 -11.52
N PRO A 323 -7.30 4.04 -12.29
CA PRO A 323 -7.08 3.40 -13.58
C PRO A 323 -6.81 4.43 -14.68
N LEU A 324 -5.84 4.12 -15.53
CA LEU A 324 -5.48 4.88 -16.72
C LEU A 324 -5.55 4.02 -17.98
N TRP A 325 -5.91 4.67 -19.09
CA TRP A 325 -5.97 4.04 -20.42
C TRP A 325 -5.39 4.95 -21.48
N VAL A 326 -4.52 4.41 -22.35
CA VAL A 326 -3.92 5.17 -23.45
C VAL A 326 -4.99 5.78 -24.36
N HIS A 327 -6.08 5.04 -24.60
CA HIS A 327 -7.21 5.50 -25.41
C HIS A 327 -7.97 6.70 -24.84
N ALA A 328 -7.77 7.06 -23.57
CA ALA A 328 -8.30 8.32 -23.03
C ALA A 328 -7.68 9.55 -23.72
N GLY A 329 -6.51 9.40 -24.36
CA GLY A 329 -5.82 10.47 -25.07
C GLY A 329 -5.18 11.53 -24.16
N ARG A 330 -5.15 11.26 -22.85
CA ARG A 330 -4.56 12.11 -21.80
C ARG A 330 -4.54 11.35 -20.47
N VAL A 331 -3.81 11.90 -19.51
CA VAL A 331 -3.88 11.56 -18.07
C VAL A 331 -4.59 12.69 -17.29
N PRO A 332 -5.14 12.41 -16.09
CA PRO A 332 -5.73 13.45 -15.24
C PRO A 332 -4.68 14.46 -14.75
N GLU A 333 -5.02 15.76 -14.77
CA GLU A 333 -4.13 16.83 -14.28
C GLU A 333 -3.69 16.65 -12.82
N VAL A 334 -4.47 15.93 -11.99
CA VAL A 334 -4.09 15.68 -10.59
C VAL A 334 -2.92 14.70 -10.44
N ILE A 335 -2.60 13.89 -11.46
CA ILE A 335 -1.47 12.93 -11.45
C ILE A 335 -0.30 13.32 -12.37
N ASP A 336 -0.46 14.39 -13.13
CA ASP A 336 0.49 14.94 -14.10
C ASP A 336 0.28 16.46 -14.16
N GLY A 337 0.99 17.20 -13.30
CA GLY A 337 0.78 18.63 -13.11
C GLY A 337 1.83 19.48 -13.82
N ASP A 338 1.63 20.80 -13.87
CA ASP A 338 2.59 21.72 -14.51
C ASP A 338 3.99 21.69 -13.87
N SER A 339 4.08 21.31 -12.60
CA SER A 339 5.33 21.23 -11.83
C SER A 339 5.48 19.95 -11.03
N THR A 340 4.38 19.45 -10.46
CA THR A 340 4.28 18.25 -9.62
C THR A 340 2.85 17.71 -9.70
N SER A 341 2.69 16.41 -9.45
CA SER A 341 1.37 15.82 -9.24
C SER A 341 0.75 16.34 -7.94
N ALA A 342 -0.36 17.07 -8.04
CA ALA A 342 -1.11 17.52 -6.87
C ALA A 342 -1.61 16.36 -5.99
N LEU A 343 -1.91 15.21 -6.59
CA LEU A 343 -2.23 13.98 -5.86
C LEU A 343 -1.02 13.50 -5.06
N CYS A 344 0.14 13.39 -5.68
CA CYS A 344 1.38 12.98 -5.01
C CYS A 344 1.72 13.92 -3.84
N ASP A 345 1.66 15.24 -4.06
CA ASP A 345 1.91 16.25 -3.02
C ASP A 345 1.01 16.03 -1.80
N ARG A 346 -0.28 15.76 -2.02
CA ARG A 346 -1.21 15.50 -0.92
C ARG A 346 -0.92 14.17 -0.22
N VAL A 347 -0.49 13.15 -0.96
CA VAL A 347 -0.10 11.86 -0.38
C VAL A 347 1.12 12.03 0.52
N LEU A 348 2.11 12.82 0.10
CA LEU A 348 3.29 13.16 0.92
C LEU A 348 2.91 13.92 2.19
N GLU A 349 1.95 14.84 2.12
CA GLU A 349 1.45 15.54 3.30
C GLU A 349 0.81 14.56 4.31
N ILE A 350 0.00 13.61 3.83
CA ILE A 350 -0.61 12.56 4.67
C ILE A 350 0.46 11.61 5.24
N ARG A 351 1.49 11.28 4.46
CA ARG A 351 2.62 10.45 4.91
C ARG A 351 3.29 11.00 6.17
N THR A 352 3.43 12.33 6.30
CA THR A 352 4.04 12.96 7.50
C THR A 352 3.32 12.64 8.82
N THR A 353 2.11 12.10 8.74
CA THR A 353 1.23 11.83 9.88
C THR A 353 1.35 10.39 10.39
N THR A 354 1.97 9.51 9.61
CA THR A 354 2.11 8.09 9.91
C THR A 354 3.55 7.70 10.27
N TYR A 355 4.54 8.52 9.91
CA TYR A 355 5.95 8.29 10.24
C TYR A 355 6.36 9.11 11.48
N ASP A 356 7.21 8.55 12.33
CA ASP A 356 7.87 9.27 13.42
C ASP A 356 9.36 9.44 13.14
N THR A 357 9.68 10.55 12.47
CA THR A 357 11.06 10.90 12.10
C THR A 357 11.96 11.22 13.30
N THR A 358 11.41 11.33 14.51
CA THR A 358 12.22 11.46 15.73
C THR A 358 12.76 10.12 16.22
N LEU A 359 12.11 9.01 15.81
CA LEU A 359 12.53 7.63 16.09
C LEU A 359 13.40 7.05 14.96
N GLY A 360 13.10 7.41 13.70
CA GLY A 360 13.85 7.02 12.50
C GLY A 360 13.11 7.46 11.23
N GLU A 361 13.82 7.64 10.11
CA GLU A 361 13.20 8.10 8.84
C GLU A 361 12.24 7.04 8.24
N ASP A 362 12.43 5.78 8.63
CA ASP A 362 11.72 4.58 8.21
C ASP A 362 10.83 3.98 9.30
N VAL A 363 10.63 4.70 10.42
CA VAL A 363 9.80 4.23 11.54
C VAL A 363 8.35 4.65 11.33
N LEU A 364 7.48 3.67 11.17
CA LEU A 364 6.07 3.81 10.85
C LEU A 364 5.17 3.46 12.04
N ASP A 365 4.13 4.26 12.24
CA ASP A 365 3.02 3.99 13.14
C ASP A 365 1.93 3.15 12.44
N LEU A 366 1.85 1.86 12.74
CA LEU A 366 0.83 0.98 12.14
C LEU A 366 -0.60 1.26 12.61
N TRP A 367 -0.78 1.88 13.77
CA TRP A 367 -2.12 2.22 14.28
C TRP A 367 -2.73 3.38 13.52
N SER A 368 -1.91 4.21 12.86
CA SER A 368 -2.39 5.23 11.93
C SER A 368 -3.08 4.63 10.70
N PHE A 369 -2.76 3.38 10.35
CA PHE A 369 -3.36 2.65 9.24
C PHE A 369 -4.54 1.78 9.67
N VAL A 370 -4.40 1.05 10.78
CA VAL A 370 -5.42 0.13 11.30
C VAL A 370 -5.69 0.46 12.76
N ASP A 371 -6.85 1.07 13.03
CA ASP A 371 -7.27 1.42 14.40
C ASP A 371 -8.42 0.49 14.82
N PRO A 372 -8.25 -0.35 15.87
CA PRO A 372 -9.32 -1.20 16.41
C PRO A 372 -10.61 -0.46 16.79
N ARG A 373 -10.57 0.86 16.95
CA ARG A 373 -11.70 1.72 17.32
C ARG A 373 -12.35 2.41 16.09
N GLY A 374 -11.86 2.15 14.88
CA GLY A 374 -12.51 2.48 13.60
C GLY A 374 -12.13 3.82 12.98
N GLY A 375 -10.83 4.13 12.88
CA GLY A 375 -10.35 5.44 12.42
C GLY A 375 -9.01 5.47 11.71
N GLY A 376 -8.44 4.32 11.37
CA GLY A 376 -7.20 4.24 10.62
C GLY A 376 -7.40 4.63 9.16
N LEU A 377 -6.27 4.91 8.51
CA LEU A 377 -6.26 5.33 7.12
C LEU A 377 -6.80 4.23 6.19
N PHE A 378 -6.54 2.95 6.47
CA PHE A 378 -7.03 1.84 5.64
C PHE A 378 -8.54 1.65 5.74
N GLU A 379 -9.17 1.85 6.90
CA GLU A 379 -10.63 1.80 7.01
C GLU A 379 -11.31 2.86 6.13
N TRP A 380 -10.61 3.96 5.83
CA TRP A 380 -11.10 5.01 4.95
C TRP A 380 -10.74 4.80 3.47
N LEU A 381 -9.51 4.38 3.17
CA LEU A 381 -9.04 4.11 1.80
C LEU A 381 -9.71 2.86 1.20
N HIS A 382 -9.89 1.81 2.00
CA HIS A 382 -10.29 0.48 1.50
C HIS A 382 -11.67 0.46 0.82
N PRO A 383 -12.73 0.96 1.49
CA PRO A 383 -14.06 1.02 0.88
C PRO A 383 -14.12 1.94 -0.36
N MET A 384 -13.30 2.99 -0.38
CA MET A 384 -13.24 3.92 -1.52
C MET A 384 -12.68 3.21 -2.76
N GLU A 385 -11.54 2.54 -2.63
CA GLU A 385 -10.92 1.81 -3.73
C GLU A 385 -11.80 0.64 -4.20
N ASP A 386 -12.46 -0.07 -3.28
CA ASP A 386 -13.40 -1.15 -3.64
C ASP A 386 -14.50 -0.63 -4.56
N GLY A 387 -15.05 0.55 -4.26
CA GLY A 387 -16.02 1.21 -5.12
C GLY A 387 -15.45 1.60 -6.48
N PHE A 388 -14.17 2.00 -6.55
CA PHE A 388 -13.53 2.45 -7.79
C PHE A 388 -13.18 1.26 -8.68
N LEU A 389 -12.65 0.19 -8.08
CA LEU A 389 -12.41 -1.08 -8.74
C LEU A 389 -13.71 -1.61 -9.33
N GLN A 390 -14.81 -1.64 -8.55
CA GLN A 390 -16.10 -2.10 -9.05
C GLN A 390 -16.61 -1.28 -10.25
N VAL A 391 -16.60 0.05 -10.15
CA VAL A 391 -17.03 0.94 -11.26
C VAL A 391 -16.18 0.69 -12.51
N THR A 392 -14.89 0.46 -12.33
CA THR A 392 -13.95 0.21 -13.43
C THR A 392 -14.19 -1.16 -14.07
N THR A 393 -14.33 -2.22 -13.26
CA THR A 393 -14.65 -3.57 -13.73
C THR A 393 -15.97 -3.60 -14.50
N ASP A 394 -17.00 -2.91 -14.02
CA ASP A 394 -18.29 -2.80 -14.70
C ASP A 394 -18.15 -2.06 -16.05
N SER A 395 -17.33 -1.01 -16.08
CA SER A 395 -17.06 -0.25 -17.31
C SER A 395 -16.29 -1.08 -18.33
N LEU A 396 -15.21 -1.74 -17.93
CA LEU A 396 -14.42 -2.63 -18.78
C LEU A 396 -15.25 -3.78 -19.35
N SER A 397 -16.15 -4.36 -18.55
CA SER A 397 -17.06 -5.41 -19.01
C SER A 397 -17.96 -4.95 -20.15
N ASN A 398 -18.40 -3.69 -20.13
CA ASN A 398 -19.15 -3.10 -21.24
C ASN A 398 -18.25 -2.76 -22.43
N TRP A 399 -17.07 -2.18 -22.18
CA TRP A 399 -16.15 -1.72 -23.21
C TRP A 399 -15.53 -2.85 -24.04
N ARG A 400 -15.37 -4.04 -23.45
CA ARG A 400 -14.97 -5.26 -24.17
C ARG A 400 -15.95 -5.66 -25.28
N ASN A 401 -17.22 -5.27 -25.18
CA ASN A 401 -18.22 -5.50 -26.23
C ASN A 401 -18.30 -4.35 -27.25
N SER A 402 -17.97 -3.14 -26.81
CA SER A 402 -18.00 -1.93 -27.63
C SER A 402 -17.08 -0.89 -27.02
N LEU A 403 -15.92 -0.69 -27.64
CA LEU A 403 -14.95 0.31 -27.21
C LEU A 403 -15.62 1.69 -27.13
N PRO A 404 -15.47 2.43 -26.02
CA PRO A 404 -16.07 3.75 -25.88
C PRO A 404 -15.27 4.78 -26.70
N SER A 405 -15.80 6.00 -26.80
CA SER A 405 -15.00 7.12 -27.31
C SER A 405 -13.87 7.48 -26.33
N PRO A 406 -12.73 8.01 -26.83
CA PRO A 406 -11.65 8.54 -25.99
C PRO A 406 -12.15 9.48 -24.88
N ALA A 407 -13.05 10.40 -25.25
CA ALA A 407 -13.62 11.37 -24.31
C ALA A 407 -14.45 10.72 -23.19
N SER A 408 -15.15 9.61 -23.48
CA SER A 408 -15.92 8.88 -22.46
C SER A 408 -15.02 8.13 -21.49
N MET A 409 -13.92 7.55 -21.99
CA MET A 409 -12.93 6.86 -21.16
C MET A 409 -12.16 7.85 -20.29
N ALA A 410 -11.72 8.98 -20.87
CA ALA A 410 -11.12 10.09 -20.15
C ALA A 410 -12.04 10.62 -19.06
N ALA A 411 -13.34 10.81 -19.34
CA ALA A 411 -14.29 11.28 -18.35
C ALA A 411 -14.40 10.35 -17.13
N LEU A 412 -14.33 9.02 -17.32
CA LEU A 412 -14.33 8.07 -16.21
C LEU A 412 -13.04 8.18 -15.40
N GLN A 413 -11.89 8.08 -16.07
CA GLN A 413 -10.57 8.23 -15.48
C GLN A 413 -10.46 9.52 -14.65
N ASP A 414 -10.82 10.66 -15.24
CA ASP A 414 -10.76 11.96 -14.57
C ASP A 414 -11.71 12.01 -13.36
N THR A 415 -12.88 11.40 -13.48
CA THR A 415 -13.85 11.35 -12.37
C THR A 415 -13.27 10.57 -11.19
N LEU A 416 -12.64 9.43 -11.43
CA LEU A 416 -12.03 8.61 -10.38
C LEU A 416 -10.83 9.33 -9.77
N ALA A 417 -9.88 9.81 -10.58
CA ALA A 417 -8.69 10.53 -10.11
C ALA A 417 -9.04 11.78 -9.28
N ASN A 418 -9.95 12.64 -9.78
CA ASN A 418 -10.39 13.83 -9.06
C ASN A 418 -11.20 13.49 -7.82
N LYS A 419 -11.87 12.33 -7.78
CA LYS A 419 -12.55 11.88 -6.57
C LYS A 419 -11.54 11.37 -5.54
N THR A 420 -10.51 10.62 -5.93
CA THR A 420 -9.38 10.26 -5.05
C THR A 420 -8.78 11.51 -4.43
N PHE A 421 -8.35 12.47 -5.26
CA PHE A 421 -7.72 13.69 -4.80
C PHE A 421 -8.60 14.49 -3.83
N ARG A 422 -9.86 14.76 -4.20
CA ARG A 422 -10.80 15.48 -3.31
C ARG A 422 -11.04 14.77 -1.99
N ARG A 423 -11.10 13.43 -2.00
CA ARG A 423 -11.29 12.65 -0.77
C ARG A 423 -10.04 12.77 0.10
N LEU A 424 -8.83 12.65 -0.46
CA LEU A 424 -7.58 12.80 0.30
C LEU A 424 -7.40 14.22 0.83
N GLN A 425 -7.83 15.23 0.07
CA GLN A 425 -7.90 16.61 0.56
C GLN A 425 -8.83 16.75 1.76
N ALA A 426 -9.99 16.08 1.73
CA ALA A 426 -10.94 16.07 2.83
C ALA A 426 -10.47 15.22 4.02
N TRP A 427 -9.53 14.29 3.82
CA TRP A 427 -8.99 13.48 4.91
C TRP A 427 -8.24 14.36 5.91
N ALA A 428 -8.63 14.29 7.18
CA ALA A 428 -8.26 15.29 8.17
C ALA A 428 -8.52 14.78 9.60
N PRO A 429 -7.57 14.09 10.24
CA PRO A 429 -7.77 13.73 11.63
C PRO A 429 -7.80 14.98 12.54
N PRO A 430 -8.77 15.12 13.47
CA PRO A 430 -8.71 16.12 14.54
C PRO A 430 -7.40 16.05 15.32
N ILE A 431 -6.91 17.21 15.78
CA ILE A 431 -5.88 17.23 16.82
C ILE A 431 -6.39 16.61 18.12
N ALA A 432 -5.47 16.12 18.94
CA ALA A 432 -5.81 15.62 20.26
C ALA A 432 -6.45 16.73 21.12
N PRO A 433 -7.56 16.47 21.82
CA PRO A 433 -8.10 17.40 22.81
C PRO A 433 -7.04 17.72 23.87
N THR A 434 -6.88 19.00 24.23
CA THR A 434 -5.91 19.44 25.23
C THR A 434 -6.62 19.90 26.51
N ASN A 435 -5.85 20.09 27.59
CA ASN A 435 -6.35 20.59 28.87
C ASN A 435 -7.56 19.82 29.42
N LEU A 436 -7.57 18.49 29.24
CA LEU A 436 -8.58 17.63 29.86
C LEU A 436 -8.37 17.66 31.39
N ILE A 437 -9.44 17.86 32.15
CA ILE A 437 -9.44 18.01 33.61
C ILE A 437 -10.63 17.25 34.17
N ALA A 438 -10.39 16.50 35.24
CA ALA A 438 -11.43 15.85 36.03
C ALA A 438 -11.55 16.53 37.40
N TYR A 439 -12.73 17.03 37.75
CA TYR A 439 -12.98 17.72 39.01
C TYR A 439 -14.32 17.32 39.64
N ALA A 440 -14.39 17.36 40.97
CA ALA A 440 -15.62 17.09 41.70
C ALA A 440 -16.48 18.35 41.79
N ALA A 441 -17.77 18.24 41.47
CA ALA A 441 -18.75 19.30 41.67
C ALA A 441 -20.13 18.73 42.04
N GLN A 442 -21.15 19.59 42.17
CA GLN A 442 -22.51 19.13 42.45
C GLN A 442 -22.96 18.17 41.35
N GLY A 443 -23.45 16.99 41.73
CA GLY A 443 -23.94 15.99 40.79
C GLY A 443 -22.91 14.96 40.31
N GLY A 444 -21.64 15.01 40.73
CA GLY A 444 -20.66 13.97 40.39
C GLY A 444 -19.24 14.47 40.10
N ILE A 445 -18.47 13.63 39.41
CA ILE A 445 -17.21 14.02 38.76
C ILE A 445 -17.55 14.57 37.37
N HIS A 446 -16.95 15.71 37.05
CA HIS A 446 -17.09 16.38 35.76
C HIS A 446 -15.76 16.31 35.02
N LEU A 447 -15.85 15.99 33.73
CA LEU A 447 -14.76 16.07 32.77
C LEU A 447 -14.96 17.34 31.93
N ARG A 448 -13.88 18.07 31.67
CA ARG A 448 -13.85 19.20 30.74
C ARG A 448 -12.53 19.23 30.00
N TRP A 449 -12.54 19.64 28.75
CA TRP A 449 -11.35 19.83 27.91
C TRP A 449 -11.52 21.06 27.02
N ASP A 450 -10.44 21.48 26.36
CA ASP A 450 -10.52 22.53 25.37
C ASP A 450 -11.17 22.01 24.07
N PRO A 451 -12.03 22.80 23.43
CA PRO A 451 -12.67 22.37 22.19
C PRO A 451 -11.62 22.18 21.10
N VAL A 452 -11.70 21.06 20.39
CA VAL A 452 -10.92 20.83 19.17
C VAL A 452 -11.58 21.63 18.04
N THR A 453 -10.80 22.49 17.40
CA THR A 453 -11.27 23.38 16.32
C THR A 453 -10.52 23.19 15.01
N GLU A 454 -9.47 22.37 15.01
CA GLU A 454 -8.59 22.15 13.86
C GLU A 454 -8.19 20.68 13.71
N ASP A 455 -7.79 20.32 12.50
CA ASP A 455 -7.17 19.04 12.19
C ASP A 455 -5.65 19.08 12.40
N ILE A 456 -4.98 17.94 12.25
CA ILE A 456 -3.51 17.84 12.39
C ILE A 456 -2.72 18.69 11.37
N PHE A 457 -3.38 19.20 10.33
CA PHE A 457 -2.81 20.10 9.34
C PHE A 457 -3.08 21.58 9.68
N GLY A 458 -3.71 21.88 10.83
CA GLY A 458 -4.07 23.23 11.26
C GLY A 458 -5.26 23.83 10.49
N ARG A 459 -6.05 23.01 9.78
CA ARG A 459 -7.22 23.47 9.03
C ARG A 459 -8.45 23.45 9.92
N PRO A 460 -9.42 24.39 9.76
CA PRO A 460 -10.64 24.41 10.56
C PRO A 460 -11.43 23.11 10.42
N LEU A 461 -11.89 22.58 11.55
CA LEU A 461 -12.61 21.30 11.62
C LEU A 461 -13.94 21.45 12.34
N ASN A 462 -14.99 20.83 11.80
CA ASN A 462 -16.27 20.70 12.48
C ASN A 462 -16.33 19.40 13.29
N VAL A 463 -16.07 19.50 14.59
CA VAL A 463 -16.16 18.36 15.52
C VAL A 463 -17.62 18.10 15.87
N LEU A 464 -18.09 16.89 15.59
CA LEU A 464 -19.45 16.45 15.91
C LEU A 464 -19.63 16.12 17.39
N GLY A 465 -18.55 15.70 18.03
CA GLY A 465 -18.53 15.37 19.44
C GLY A 465 -17.27 14.66 19.85
N TYR A 466 -17.35 14.04 21.03
CA TYR A 466 -16.24 13.39 21.69
C TYR A 466 -16.67 12.03 22.24
N LYS A 467 -15.82 11.01 22.11
CA LYS A 467 -15.94 9.72 22.77
C LYS A 467 -15.03 9.71 24.01
N ILE A 468 -15.51 9.11 25.10
CA ILE A 468 -14.83 9.08 26.39
C ILE A 468 -14.55 7.61 26.74
N TYR A 469 -13.32 7.33 27.16
CA TYR A 469 -12.87 6.02 27.58
C TYR A 469 -12.30 6.09 28.99
N SER A 470 -12.32 4.98 29.72
CA SER A 470 -11.72 4.88 31.05
C SER A 470 -11.01 3.55 31.29
N GLN A 471 -10.03 3.55 32.18
CA GLN A 471 -9.38 2.35 32.68
C GLN A 471 -8.74 2.57 34.05
N GLN A 472 -8.40 1.47 34.72
CA GLN A 472 -7.89 1.47 36.10
C GLN A 472 -6.41 1.81 36.22
N MET A 473 -5.67 1.70 35.10
CA MET A 473 -4.25 2.03 35.00
C MET A 473 -4.08 3.31 34.17
N PRO A 474 -3.02 4.10 34.37
CA PRO A 474 -2.72 5.19 33.45
C PRO A 474 -2.77 4.70 32.01
N PHE A 475 -3.41 5.47 31.12
CA PHE A 475 -3.27 5.22 29.69
C PHE A 475 -1.79 5.31 29.33
N GLU A 476 -1.22 4.19 28.88
CA GLU A 476 0.04 4.13 28.16
C GLU A 476 -0.24 4.37 26.67
N HIS A 477 0.82 4.51 25.85
CA HIS A 477 0.66 4.83 24.44
C HIS A 477 -0.32 3.85 23.79
N ARG A 478 -1.45 4.39 23.31
CA ARG A 478 -2.47 3.70 22.52
C ARG A 478 -3.31 2.65 23.24
N ASP A 479 -3.33 2.64 24.57
CA ASP A 479 -4.28 1.84 25.36
C ASP A 479 -5.73 2.02 24.89
N ILE A 480 -6.45 0.90 24.75
CA ILE A 480 -7.88 0.89 24.44
C ILE A 480 -8.65 0.73 25.75
N GLY A 481 -9.00 1.87 26.35
CA GLY A 481 -9.83 1.88 27.56
C GLY A 481 -11.26 1.39 27.30
N GLU A 482 -12.01 1.16 28.37
CA GLU A 482 -13.43 0.84 28.28
C GLU A 482 -14.22 2.06 27.82
N TYR A 483 -15.09 1.90 26.82
CA TYR A 483 -15.98 2.96 26.37
C TYR A 483 -16.94 3.38 27.50
N VAL A 484 -16.95 4.68 27.80
CA VAL A 484 -17.79 5.28 28.84
C VAL A 484 -19.03 5.92 28.23
N ALA A 485 -18.83 6.87 27.31
CA ALA A 485 -19.89 7.69 26.75
C ALA A 485 -19.45 8.45 25.50
N ALA A 486 -20.41 9.06 24.81
CA ALA A 486 -20.18 10.10 23.82
C ALA A 486 -20.97 11.37 24.17
N THR A 487 -20.42 12.54 23.82
CA THR A 487 -21.02 13.85 24.07
C THR A 487 -20.71 14.81 22.93
N PRO A 488 -21.66 15.66 22.50
CA PRO A 488 -21.38 16.70 21.50
C PRO A 488 -20.61 17.89 22.09
N ASN A 489 -20.47 17.96 23.42
CA ASN A 489 -19.86 19.10 24.11
C ASN A 489 -18.46 18.75 24.61
N ASN A 490 -17.63 19.77 24.83
CA ASN A 490 -16.31 19.64 25.44
C ASN A 490 -16.34 19.45 26.98
N PHE A 491 -17.44 18.89 27.49
CA PHE A 491 -17.61 18.53 28.89
C PHE A 491 -18.56 17.33 29.04
N TYR A 492 -18.40 16.60 30.13
CA TYR A 492 -19.25 15.46 30.48
C TYR A 492 -19.37 15.27 31.99
N ASN A 493 -20.57 14.98 32.49
CA ASN A 493 -20.80 14.64 33.90
C ASN A 493 -20.93 13.13 34.05
N LEU A 494 -19.98 12.51 34.74
CA LEU A 494 -19.92 11.07 34.99
C LEU A 494 -20.90 10.60 36.09
N GLY A 495 -21.51 11.51 36.85
CA GLY A 495 -22.41 11.18 37.95
C GLY A 495 -21.67 10.73 39.22
N PHE A 496 -22.33 9.95 40.09
CA PHE A 496 -21.78 9.48 41.38
C PHE A 496 -21.41 7.99 41.42
N ASN A 497 -21.54 7.28 40.29
CA ASN A 497 -21.26 5.84 40.24
C ASN A 497 -19.78 5.61 39.91
N PHE A 498 -18.93 5.58 40.95
CA PHE A 498 -17.53 5.20 40.77
C PHE A 498 -17.18 3.99 41.64
N PRO A 499 -16.41 3.04 41.12
CA PRO A 499 -15.74 2.06 41.96
C PRO A 499 -14.81 2.79 42.94
N HIS A 500 -14.54 2.19 44.11
CA HIS A 500 -13.57 2.71 45.10
C HIS A 500 -12.10 2.65 44.63
N GLN A 501 -11.86 2.77 43.33
CA GLN A 501 -10.58 2.59 42.65
C GLN A 501 -10.23 3.82 41.82
N VAL A 502 -8.94 4.06 41.63
CA VAL A 502 -8.42 5.11 40.75
C VAL A 502 -8.91 4.81 39.32
N GLN A 503 -9.35 5.85 38.61
CA GLN A 503 -9.79 5.77 37.22
C GLN A 503 -9.09 6.86 36.41
N TYR A 504 -8.62 6.47 35.25
CA TYR A 504 -8.03 7.33 34.24
C TYR A 504 -9.03 7.52 33.12
N TYR A 505 -9.03 8.69 32.49
CA TYR A 505 -9.94 9.02 31.39
C TYR A 505 -9.19 9.50 30.17
N GLN A 506 -9.67 9.11 29.00
CA GLN A 506 -9.23 9.55 27.69
C GLN A 506 -10.44 10.12 26.93
N VAL A 507 -10.22 11.17 26.13
CA VAL A 507 -11.26 11.78 25.28
C VAL A 507 -10.75 11.92 23.85
N THR A 508 -11.59 11.55 22.88
CA THR A 508 -11.26 11.60 21.44
C THR A 508 -12.34 12.34 20.66
N ALA A 509 -11.96 13.30 19.81
CA ALA A 509 -12.89 14.04 18.96
C ALA A 509 -13.29 13.23 17.71
N PHE A 510 -14.52 13.38 17.19
CA PHE A 510 -14.93 12.73 15.94
C PHE A 510 -15.71 13.67 15.01
N THR A 511 -15.76 13.35 13.72
CA THR A 511 -16.30 14.19 12.63
C THR A 511 -17.30 13.40 11.75
N GLU A 512 -17.95 14.04 10.75
CA GLU A 512 -18.90 13.36 9.84
C GLU A 512 -18.25 12.36 8.88
N ASP A 513 -17.04 12.65 8.41
CA ASP A 513 -16.38 11.88 7.36
C ASP A 513 -15.34 10.87 7.91
N ILE A 514 -14.84 11.10 9.13
CA ILE A 514 -13.76 10.31 9.74
C ILE A 514 -13.92 10.27 11.27
N ASP A 515 -13.95 9.06 11.84
CA ASP A 515 -13.69 8.84 13.26
C ASP A 515 -12.17 8.85 13.46
N VAL A 516 -11.62 9.72 14.31
CA VAL A 516 -10.17 9.72 14.59
C VAL A 516 -9.97 9.71 16.08
N ILE A 517 -9.08 8.82 16.51
CA ILE A 517 -9.02 8.44 17.90
C ILE A 517 -7.59 8.59 18.38
N HIS A 518 -7.31 9.71 19.03
CA HIS A 518 -6.04 9.91 19.72
C HIS A 518 -6.21 10.04 21.23
N THR A 519 -5.24 9.45 21.93
CA THR A 519 -5.19 9.30 23.39
C THR A 519 -4.49 10.48 24.03
N LEU A 520 -5.18 11.19 24.92
CA LEU A 520 -4.54 12.15 25.84
C LEU A 520 -4.61 11.62 27.28
N ARG A 521 -3.48 11.70 27.97
CA ARG A 521 -3.15 11.10 29.28
C ARG A 521 -3.47 12.04 30.44
N ILE A 522 -4.30 11.63 31.40
CA ILE A 522 -4.45 12.36 32.68
C ILE A 522 -4.47 11.43 33.88
N LEU A 523 -3.57 11.73 34.83
CA LEU A 523 -3.53 11.17 36.17
C LEU A 523 -4.61 11.79 37.06
N ASN A 524 -5.39 10.98 37.76
CA ASN A 524 -6.12 11.47 38.93
C ASN A 524 -6.20 10.41 40.03
N GLU A 525 -5.30 10.49 41.02
CA GLU A 525 -5.45 9.76 42.27
C GLU A 525 -6.64 10.32 43.06
N TYR A 526 -7.81 9.67 42.97
CA TYR A 526 -8.91 9.98 43.88
C TYR A 526 -8.65 9.32 45.25
N ARG A 527 -8.28 10.12 46.25
CA ARG A 527 -8.40 9.71 47.66
C ARG A 527 -9.80 10.11 48.15
N PRO A 528 -10.59 9.17 48.72
CA PRO A 528 -11.93 9.48 49.17
C PRO A 528 -11.92 10.59 50.21
N TRP A 529 -12.85 11.53 50.07
CA TRP A 529 -13.19 12.55 51.05
C TRP A 529 -13.55 11.88 52.38
N ASN A 530 -12.57 11.67 53.25
CA ASN A 530 -12.83 11.42 54.66
C ASN A 530 -13.04 12.77 55.33
N HIS A 531 -14.32 13.03 55.68
CA HIS A 531 -14.79 14.11 56.53
C HIS A 531 -14.38 15.54 56.15
N VAL A 532 -15.30 16.26 55.49
CA VAL A 532 -15.34 17.73 55.55
C VAL A 532 -15.62 18.12 57.01
N ASP A 533 -14.61 18.61 57.72
CA ASP A 533 -14.86 19.55 58.81
C ASP A 533 -15.05 20.93 58.17
N SER A 534 -16.15 21.58 58.49
CA SER A 534 -16.61 22.80 57.85
C SER A 534 -15.74 23.99 58.24
N THR A 535 -14.62 24.25 57.55
CA THR A 535 -14.00 25.58 57.42
C THR A 535 -12.77 25.54 56.51
N SER A 536 -12.92 25.89 55.23
CA SER A 536 -12.04 26.80 54.45
C SER A 536 -12.25 26.62 52.95
N PHE A 537 -12.64 27.71 52.28
CA PHE A 537 -12.46 27.90 50.85
C PHE A 537 -10.97 28.17 50.60
N GLY A 538 -10.36 27.52 49.61
CA GLY A 538 -9.00 27.87 49.18
C GLY A 538 -8.32 26.84 48.28
N ASP A 539 -8.06 27.29 47.05
CA ASP A 539 -6.99 26.90 46.12
C ASP A 539 -7.14 25.62 45.27
N SER A 540 -7.38 25.89 43.98
CA SER A 540 -7.02 25.06 42.83
C SER A 540 -5.56 24.65 42.89
N LYS A 541 -5.28 23.36 42.71
CA LYS A 541 -3.97 22.88 42.32
C LYS A 541 -4.04 22.35 40.91
N ASP A 542 -3.53 23.15 39.99
CA ASP A 542 -3.11 22.70 38.67
C ASP A 542 -1.93 21.73 38.87
N PHE A 543 -1.98 20.57 38.23
CA PHE A 543 -0.83 19.69 38.03
C PHE A 543 -0.56 19.67 36.52
N HIS A 544 0.64 20.14 36.15
CA HIS A 544 1.18 20.15 34.80
C HIS A 544 1.48 18.75 34.27
#